data_AF-A0A2J7QQV6-F1
#
_entry.id   AF-A0A2J7QQV6-F1
#
_cell.length_a   1.000
_cell.length_b   1.000
_cell.length_c   1.000
_cell.angle_alpha   90.00
_cell.angle_beta   90.00
_cell.angle_gamma   90.00
#
_symmetry.space_group_name_H-M   'P 1'
#
loop_
_entity.id
_entity.type
_entity.pdbx_description
1 polymer ?
#
loop_
_entity_poly.entity_id
_entity_poly.type
_entity_poly.pdbx_seq_one_letter_code
_entity_poly.pdbx_strand_id
1 'polypeptide(L)'
;MDVAAFSDDNFQVEDWINKTFKFAEAQENKDAFVSSLIMKLQLYVQQVNSALEDTSQQVLQSLPRVMRDTEILHQEALLLRDKMHSVKQEIAKVEQDTGQSMKILERIDTLKTELQIAKQALHEADNWTVLATDLEEVFESGDIESISAKLVSMQQSLRILANVPDYEDRKLQLEGLKNRLEAMTSPLLVQAFTSSSVEQSRVFVRIFTAIDRLPQLLKYYHKCQKGVLMQQWQNLVETEQDEGVAEWMHKFYDILLSNWHDQVKWCCQVFTSASVANTLIELYADTLKSLDPSFSACIDAALKQQSDQLTFLMDLRQITKHFAVNLQVAVDSASQGKPVNKEGLLLLAQSVYSPYVAHVSKYAHYEQTYLVQQLTVLECSKTDLMDTVQSLGQSTPRAISIAVEANKRCLLFTEGCGYCGLIKALKIYISKYLDQYRHILRQLDFQKSDREDWNMFQMCLTLLQSVGKCYGLLFEH
;
A
#
# COMPACT_ATOMS: atom_id res chain seq x y z
N MET A 1 -9.57 35.09 -68.49
CA MET A 1 -11.03 35.23 -68.35
C MET A 1 -11.50 34.04 -67.54
N ASP A 2 -12.17 34.26 -66.42
CA ASP A 2 -12.63 33.17 -65.55
C ASP A 2 -13.91 32.57 -66.14
N VAL A 3 -13.79 31.41 -66.80
CA VAL A 3 -14.86 30.79 -67.59
C VAL A 3 -15.89 30.08 -66.70
N ALA A 4 -15.53 29.80 -65.43
CA ALA A 4 -16.45 29.22 -64.45
C ALA A 4 -17.65 30.15 -64.15
N ALA A 5 -17.48 31.47 -64.31
CA ALA A 5 -18.56 32.44 -64.10
C ALA A 5 -19.72 32.26 -65.10
N PHE A 6 -19.47 31.80 -66.34
CA PHE A 6 -20.53 31.52 -67.32
C PHE A 6 -21.33 30.24 -67.01
N SER A 7 -20.82 29.41 -66.09
CA SER A 7 -21.45 28.16 -65.66
C SER A 7 -22.36 28.36 -64.44
N ASP A 8 -22.40 29.58 -63.88
CA ASP A 8 -23.18 29.93 -62.70
C ASP A 8 -24.60 30.38 -63.12
N ASP A 9 -25.62 29.76 -62.52
CA ASP A 9 -27.04 30.01 -62.82
C ASP A 9 -27.47 31.47 -62.56
N ASN A 10 -26.72 32.23 -61.74
CA ASN A 10 -26.98 33.64 -61.43
C ASN A 10 -26.12 34.64 -62.21
N PHE A 11 -25.48 34.21 -63.31
CA PHE A 11 -24.57 35.06 -64.08
C PHE A 11 -25.26 36.30 -64.70
N GLN A 12 -24.89 37.49 -64.22
CA GLN A 12 -25.37 38.77 -64.75
C GLN A 12 -24.39 39.34 -65.78
N VAL A 13 -24.80 39.29 -67.05
CA VAL A 13 -23.97 39.73 -68.19
C VAL A 13 -23.58 41.19 -68.07
N GLU A 14 -24.51 42.07 -67.65
CA GLU A 14 -24.25 43.51 -67.52
C GLU A 14 -23.19 43.82 -66.46
N ASP A 15 -23.28 43.20 -65.28
CA ASP A 15 -22.29 43.37 -64.20
C ASP A 15 -20.91 42.84 -64.59
N TRP A 16 -20.87 41.72 -65.31
CA TRP A 16 -19.63 41.13 -65.81
C TRP A 16 -18.97 42.00 -66.87
N ILE A 17 -19.74 42.51 -67.85
CA ILE A 17 -19.24 43.47 -68.84
C ILE A 17 -18.71 44.71 -68.11
N ASN A 18 -19.50 45.29 -67.20
CA ASN A 18 -19.12 46.49 -66.46
C ASN A 18 -17.86 46.29 -65.60
N LYS A 19 -17.66 45.12 -64.99
CA LYS A 19 -16.41 44.77 -64.28
C LYS A 19 -15.24 44.60 -65.24
N THR A 20 -15.46 43.99 -66.39
CA THR A 20 -14.40 43.71 -67.39
C THR A 20 -13.91 44.98 -68.10
N PHE A 21 -14.76 46.01 -68.21
CA PHE A 21 -14.36 47.33 -68.73
C PHE A 21 -13.67 48.26 -67.71
N LYS A 22 -13.60 47.87 -66.43
CA LYS A 22 -12.85 48.62 -65.39
C LYS A 22 -11.34 48.32 -65.38
N PHE A 23 -10.88 47.31 -66.13
CA PHE A 23 -9.46 47.02 -66.26
C PHE A 23 -8.78 48.10 -67.13
N ALA A 24 -7.57 48.51 -66.75
CA ALA A 24 -6.84 49.63 -67.36
C ALA A 24 -6.68 49.48 -68.89
N GLU A 25 -6.48 48.25 -69.37
CA GLU A 25 -6.36 47.90 -70.79
C GLU A 25 -7.63 48.16 -71.61
N ALA A 26 -8.80 48.12 -70.98
CA ALA A 26 -10.08 48.43 -71.62
C ALA A 26 -10.34 49.94 -71.71
N GLN A 27 -9.69 50.76 -70.87
CA GLN A 27 -9.86 52.22 -70.88
C GLN A 27 -8.95 52.91 -71.90
N GLU A 28 -7.80 52.34 -72.24
CA GLU A 28 -6.91 52.87 -73.27
C GLU A 28 -7.49 52.70 -74.68
N ASN A 29 -8.08 51.55 -75.01
CA ASN A 29 -8.73 51.33 -76.31
C ASN A 29 -9.85 50.28 -76.24
N LYS A 30 -11.08 50.75 -76.08
CA LYS A 30 -12.27 49.91 -75.87
C LYS A 30 -12.54 48.95 -77.03
N ASP A 31 -12.43 49.41 -78.28
CA ASP A 31 -12.82 48.60 -79.46
C ASP A 31 -11.87 47.43 -79.70
N ALA A 32 -10.56 47.64 -79.50
CA ALA A 32 -9.55 46.59 -79.63
C ALA A 32 -9.73 45.52 -78.54
N PHE A 33 -10.02 45.94 -77.30
CA PHE A 33 -10.26 45.02 -76.19
C PHE A 33 -11.54 44.18 -76.40
N VAL A 34 -12.65 44.80 -76.82
CA VAL A 34 -13.91 44.11 -77.13
C VAL A 34 -13.73 43.09 -78.25
N SER A 35 -13.06 43.46 -79.34
CA SER A 35 -12.84 42.57 -80.47
C SER A 35 -12.02 41.34 -80.07
N SER A 36 -10.98 41.53 -79.25
CA SER A 36 -10.19 40.43 -78.66
C SER A 36 -11.02 39.54 -77.74
N LEU A 37 -11.92 40.14 -76.93
CA LEU A 37 -12.81 39.42 -76.03
C LEU A 37 -13.83 38.55 -76.80
N ILE A 38 -14.45 39.12 -77.84
CA ILE A 38 -15.39 38.41 -78.72
C ILE A 38 -14.68 37.25 -79.42
N MET A 39 -13.47 37.47 -79.95
CA MET A 39 -12.71 36.42 -80.61
C MET A 39 -12.38 35.28 -79.64
N LYS A 40 -11.99 35.60 -78.40
CA LYS A 40 -11.77 34.57 -77.36
C LYS A 40 -13.05 33.81 -77.05
N LEU A 41 -14.19 34.48 -76.88
CA LEU A 41 -15.48 33.83 -76.63
C LEU A 41 -15.91 32.94 -77.82
N GLN A 42 -15.71 33.38 -79.06
CA GLN A 42 -15.99 32.55 -80.25
C GLN A 42 -15.13 31.30 -80.29
N LEU A 43 -13.82 31.41 -80.01
CA LEU A 43 -12.93 30.26 -79.92
C LEU A 43 -13.37 29.30 -78.80
N TYR A 44 -13.84 29.81 -77.67
CA TYR A 44 -14.37 28.97 -76.60
C TYR A 44 -15.66 28.25 -76.98
N VAL A 45 -16.61 28.93 -77.63
CA VAL A 45 -17.85 28.28 -78.13
C VAL A 45 -17.49 27.15 -79.10
N GLN A 46 -16.52 27.39 -80.00
CA GLN A 46 -16.07 26.37 -80.94
C GLN A 46 -15.39 25.19 -80.23
N GLN A 47 -14.56 25.45 -79.20
CA GLN A 47 -13.92 24.40 -78.40
C GLN A 47 -14.95 23.56 -77.63
N VAL A 48 -15.95 24.19 -77.02
CA VAL A 48 -17.01 23.48 -76.27
C VAL A 48 -17.85 22.63 -77.21
N ASN A 49 -18.24 23.16 -78.37
CA ASN A 49 -19.01 22.39 -79.35
C ASN A 49 -18.20 21.21 -79.91
N SER A 50 -16.90 21.41 -80.20
CA SER A 50 -16.03 20.32 -80.64
C SER A 50 -15.90 19.24 -79.56
N ALA A 51 -15.66 19.64 -78.30
CA ALA A 51 -15.54 18.70 -77.19
C ALA A 51 -16.85 17.92 -76.94
N LEU A 52 -18.00 18.59 -77.10
CA LEU A 52 -19.32 17.96 -76.98
C LEU A 52 -19.58 16.96 -78.11
N GLU A 53 -19.23 17.30 -79.34
CA GLU A 53 -19.35 16.41 -80.50
C GLU A 53 -18.46 15.16 -80.32
N ASP A 54 -17.20 15.37 -79.92
CA ASP A 54 -16.23 14.30 -79.66
C ASP A 54 -16.72 13.35 -78.56
N THR A 55 -17.21 13.90 -77.44
CA THR A 55 -17.77 13.09 -76.35
C THR A 55 -19.06 12.38 -76.75
N SER A 56 -19.97 13.05 -77.46
CA SER A 56 -21.20 12.45 -77.98
C SER A 56 -20.90 11.26 -78.89
N GLN A 57 -19.94 11.42 -79.82
CA GLN A 57 -19.54 10.36 -80.72
C GLN A 57 -18.87 9.19 -79.99
N GLN A 58 -18.06 9.48 -78.97
CA GLN A 58 -17.46 8.45 -78.12
C GLN A 58 -18.51 7.67 -77.30
N VAL A 59 -19.55 8.34 -76.80
CA VAL A 59 -20.69 7.70 -76.13
C VAL A 59 -21.47 6.82 -77.10
N LEU A 60 -21.79 7.33 -78.29
CA LEU A 60 -22.52 6.57 -79.31
C LEU A 60 -21.75 5.33 -79.78
N GLN A 61 -20.42 5.41 -79.88
CA GLN A 61 -19.58 4.26 -80.24
C GLN A 61 -19.45 3.22 -79.12
N SER A 62 -19.50 3.64 -77.86
CA SER A 62 -19.34 2.74 -76.70
C SER A 62 -20.65 2.10 -76.22
N LEU A 63 -21.81 2.72 -76.49
CA LEU A 63 -23.12 2.25 -76.03
C LEU A 63 -23.44 0.78 -76.39
N PRO A 64 -23.21 0.30 -77.65
CA PRO A 64 -23.54 -1.08 -78.01
C PRO A 64 -22.68 -2.11 -77.27
N ARG A 65 -21.43 -1.75 -76.95
CA ARG A 65 -20.54 -2.59 -76.15
C ARG A 65 -21.05 -2.69 -74.72
N VAL A 66 -21.40 -1.56 -74.11
CA VAL A 66 -21.97 -1.53 -72.74
C VAL A 66 -23.27 -2.33 -72.67
N MET A 67 -24.15 -2.23 -73.67
CA MET A 67 -25.36 -3.05 -73.72
C MET A 67 -25.05 -4.55 -73.76
N ARG A 68 -24.14 -4.97 -74.63
CA ARG A 68 -23.74 -6.38 -74.74
C ARG A 68 -23.10 -6.89 -73.44
N ASP A 69 -22.20 -6.10 -72.85
CA ASP A 69 -21.54 -6.45 -71.60
C ASP A 69 -22.56 -6.56 -70.45
N THR A 70 -23.59 -5.68 -70.43
CA THR A 70 -24.69 -5.73 -69.44
C THR A 70 -25.54 -7.00 -69.61
N GLU A 71 -25.78 -7.41 -70.86
CA GLU A 71 -26.60 -8.59 -71.17
C GLU A 71 -25.87 -9.90 -70.82
N ILE A 72 -24.55 -9.95 -71.06
CA ILE A 72 -23.68 -11.04 -70.60
C ILE A 72 -23.67 -11.10 -69.07
N LEU A 73 -23.46 -9.95 -68.40
CA LEU A 73 -23.48 -9.88 -66.94
C LEU A 73 -24.81 -10.37 -66.36
N HIS A 74 -25.93 -10.03 -66.99
CA HIS A 74 -27.26 -10.50 -66.57
C HIS A 74 -27.39 -12.02 -66.68
N GLN A 75 -26.93 -12.62 -67.79
CA GLN A 75 -26.94 -14.07 -67.96
C GLN A 75 -26.02 -14.78 -66.96
N GLU A 76 -24.82 -14.26 -66.74
CA GLU A 76 -23.89 -14.78 -65.73
C GLU A 76 -24.47 -14.70 -64.32
N ALA A 77 -25.16 -13.60 -63.98
CA ALA A 77 -25.83 -13.45 -62.69
C ALA A 77 -26.97 -14.47 -62.50
N LEU A 78 -27.75 -14.75 -63.55
CA LEU A 78 -28.79 -15.78 -63.50
C LEU A 78 -28.20 -17.18 -63.33
N LEU A 79 -27.16 -17.51 -64.09
CA LEU A 79 -26.44 -18.79 -63.95
C LEU A 79 -25.82 -18.94 -62.56
N LEU A 80 -25.24 -17.87 -62.01
CA LEU A 80 -24.69 -17.86 -60.67
C LEU A 80 -25.80 -18.09 -59.63
N ARG A 81 -26.95 -17.42 -59.77
CA ARG A 81 -28.09 -17.61 -58.88
C ARG A 81 -28.55 -19.06 -58.87
N ASP A 82 -28.69 -19.68 -60.03
CA ASP A 82 -29.15 -21.06 -60.15
C ASP A 82 -28.11 -22.04 -59.58
N LYS A 83 -26.80 -21.80 -59.82
CA LYS A 83 -25.72 -22.56 -59.16
C LYS A 83 -25.73 -22.38 -57.64
N MET A 84 -25.88 -21.17 -57.12
CA MET A 84 -25.97 -20.92 -55.68
C MET A 84 -27.18 -21.64 -55.06
N HIS A 85 -28.30 -21.71 -55.78
CA HIS A 85 -29.46 -22.47 -55.33
C HIS A 85 -29.17 -23.98 -55.26
N SER A 86 -28.51 -24.53 -56.28
CA SER A 86 -28.07 -25.93 -56.28
C SER A 86 -27.11 -26.23 -55.14
N VAL A 87 -26.09 -25.40 -54.95
CA VAL A 87 -25.11 -25.54 -53.85
C VAL A 87 -25.80 -25.47 -52.50
N LYS A 88 -26.77 -24.57 -52.30
CA LYS A 88 -27.56 -24.50 -51.07
C LYS A 88 -28.31 -25.80 -50.79
N GLN A 89 -28.90 -26.41 -51.82
CA GLN A 89 -29.61 -27.68 -51.69
C GLN A 89 -28.64 -28.84 -51.37
N GLU A 90 -27.47 -28.87 -52.01
CA GLU A 90 -26.43 -29.86 -51.71
C GLU A 90 -25.91 -29.71 -50.28
N ILE A 91 -25.68 -28.48 -49.80
CA ILE A 91 -25.29 -28.22 -48.40
C ILE A 91 -26.37 -28.72 -47.43
N ALA A 92 -27.64 -28.41 -47.69
CA ALA A 92 -28.75 -28.86 -46.83
C ALA A 92 -28.85 -30.40 -46.80
N LYS A 93 -28.63 -31.07 -47.94
CA LYS A 93 -28.60 -32.53 -48.02
C LYS A 93 -27.41 -33.10 -47.25
N VAL A 94 -26.22 -32.52 -47.40
CA VAL A 94 -25.03 -32.94 -46.65
C VAL A 94 -25.26 -32.75 -45.15
N GLU A 95 -25.82 -31.62 -44.70
CA GLU A 95 -26.14 -31.37 -43.29
C GLU A 95 -27.12 -32.41 -42.74
N GLN A 96 -28.13 -32.79 -43.51
CA GLN A 96 -29.10 -33.81 -43.11
C GLN A 96 -28.47 -35.22 -43.06
N ASP A 97 -27.66 -35.58 -44.06
CA ASP A 97 -27.00 -36.90 -44.15
C ASP A 97 -25.86 -37.05 -43.13
N THR A 98 -25.13 -35.97 -42.84
CA THR A 98 -24.01 -35.98 -41.87
C THR A 98 -24.44 -35.68 -40.44
N GLY A 99 -25.57 -35.00 -40.21
CA GLY A 99 -26.02 -34.63 -38.87
C GLY A 99 -26.29 -35.82 -37.95
N GLN A 100 -26.82 -36.93 -38.49
CA GLN A 100 -27.00 -38.17 -37.73
C GLN A 100 -25.65 -38.83 -37.40
N SER A 101 -24.74 -38.87 -38.38
CA SER A 101 -23.39 -39.42 -38.21
C SER A 101 -22.57 -38.61 -37.20
N MET A 102 -22.70 -37.28 -37.20
CA MET A 102 -22.02 -36.38 -36.27
C MET A 102 -22.51 -36.56 -34.83
N LYS A 103 -23.83 -36.71 -34.62
CA LYS A 103 -24.40 -37.02 -33.30
C LYS A 103 -23.91 -38.36 -32.75
N ILE A 104 -23.76 -39.37 -33.61
CA ILE A 104 -23.21 -40.67 -33.23
C ILE A 104 -21.73 -40.53 -32.87
N LEU A 105 -20.95 -39.79 -33.66
CA LEU A 105 -19.53 -39.52 -33.37
C LEU A 105 -19.35 -38.77 -32.05
N GLU A 106 -20.14 -37.73 -31.78
CA GLU A 106 -20.15 -37.00 -30.50
C GLU A 106 -20.48 -37.92 -29.33
N ARG A 107 -21.46 -38.81 -29.49
CA ARG A 107 -21.82 -39.80 -28.46
C ARG A 107 -20.72 -40.83 -28.23
N ILE A 108 -20.03 -41.27 -29.28
CA ILE A 108 -18.90 -42.20 -29.17
C ILE A 108 -17.71 -41.51 -28.51
N ASP A 109 -17.46 -40.23 -28.82
CA ASP A 109 -16.35 -39.47 -28.24
C ASP A 109 -16.56 -39.19 -26.75
N THR A 110 -17.78 -38.80 -26.37
CA THR A 110 -18.17 -38.67 -24.94
C THR A 110 -18.03 -40.00 -24.19
N LEU A 111 -18.54 -41.10 -24.74
CA LEU A 111 -18.35 -42.42 -24.12
C LEU A 111 -16.86 -42.82 -24.05
N LYS A 112 -16.08 -42.54 -25.09
CA LYS A 112 -14.64 -42.86 -25.12
C LYS A 112 -13.87 -42.06 -24.07
N THR A 113 -14.15 -40.77 -23.94
CA THR A 113 -13.51 -39.89 -22.95
C THR A 113 -13.88 -40.31 -21.53
N GLU A 114 -15.16 -40.58 -21.26
CA GLU A 114 -15.60 -41.12 -19.97
C GLU A 114 -14.92 -42.46 -19.65
N LEU A 115 -14.83 -43.37 -20.62
CA LEU A 115 -14.22 -44.68 -20.43
C LEU A 115 -12.70 -44.59 -20.25
N GLN A 116 -12.02 -43.64 -20.90
CA GLN A 116 -10.60 -43.34 -20.67
C GLN A 116 -10.37 -42.80 -19.26
N ILE A 117 -11.20 -41.88 -18.79
CA ILE A 117 -11.15 -41.35 -17.42
C ILE A 117 -11.39 -42.48 -16.40
N ALA A 118 -12.40 -43.32 -16.62
CA ALA A 118 -12.70 -44.45 -15.75
C ALA A 118 -11.57 -45.49 -15.73
N LYS A 119 -10.98 -45.81 -16.90
CA LYS A 119 -9.81 -46.69 -16.98
C LYS A 119 -8.63 -46.12 -16.19
N GLN A 120 -8.35 -44.83 -16.34
CA GLN A 120 -7.23 -44.19 -15.65
C GLN A 120 -7.47 -44.13 -14.14
N ALA A 121 -8.70 -43.83 -13.70
CA ALA A 121 -9.09 -43.88 -12.30
C ALA A 121 -8.97 -45.29 -11.70
N LEU A 122 -9.40 -46.34 -12.41
CA LEU A 122 -9.24 -47.73 -11.96
C LEU A 122 -7.76 -48.12 -11.81
N HIS A 123 -6.92 -47.74 -12.77
CA HIS A 123 -5.49 -48.02 -12.72
C HIS A 123 -4.79 -47.28 -11.56
N GLU A 124 -5.10 -46.00 -11.36
CA GLU A 124 -4.58 -45.22 -10.22
C GLU A 124 -5.11 -45.76 -8.88
N ALA A 125 -6.33 -46.31 -8.85
CA ALA A 125 -6.90 -46.87 -7.64
C ALA A 125 -6.22 -48.18 -7.20
N ASP A 126 -5.83 -49.02 -8.16
CA ASP A 126 -5.05 -50.24 -7.91
C ASP A 126 -3.60 -49.89 -7.50
N ASN A 127 -3.02 -48.90 -8.17
CA ASN A 127 -1.71 -48.35 -7.82
C ASN A 127 -1.69 -47.69 -6.43
N TRP A 128 -2.81 -47.11 -5.96
CA TRP A 128 -2.88 -46.45 -4.66
C TRP A 128 -2.50 -47.39 -3.51
N THR A 129 -3.03 -48.61 -3.53
CA THR A 129 -2.77 -49.61 -2.49
C THR A 129 -1.31 -50.01 -2.44
N VAL A 130 -0.68 -50.21 -3.61
CA VAL A 130 0.76 -50.52 -3.72
C VAL A 130 1.60 -49.33 -3.27
N LEU A 131 1.26 -48.12 -3.70
CA LEU A 131 1.96 -46.90 -3.29
C LEU A 131 1.89 -46.68 -1.78
N ALA A 132 0.75 -46.98 -1.14
CA ALA A 132 0.58 -46.84 0.30
C ALA A 132 1.46 -47.83 1.08
N THR A 133 1.48 -49.11 0.68
CA THR A 133 2.34 -50.13 1.32
C THR A 133 3.81 -49.84 1.10
N ASP A 134 4.18 -49.50 -0.13
CA ASP A 134 5.56 -49.20 -0.51
C ASP A 134 6.09 -47.95 0.20
N LEU A 135 5.20 -47.01 0.55
CA LEU A 135 5.53 -45.78 1.25
C LEU A 135 5.71 -46.05 2.75
N GLU A 136 4.95 -46.96 3.36
CA GLU A 136 5.19 -47.43 4.72
C GLU A 136 6.60 -48.05 4.87
N GLU A 137 7.05 -48.85 3.91
CA GLU A 137 8.41 -49.39 3.90
C GLU A 137 9.49 -48.29 3.76
N VAL A 138 9.27 -47.28 2.92
CA VAL A 138 10.24 -46.16 2.79
C VAL A 138 10.30 -45.33 4.07
N PHE A 139 9.20 -45.21 4.82
CA PHE A 139 9.23 -44.57 6.12
C PHE A 139 10.18 -45.24 7.12
N GLU A 140 10.41 -46.56 7.00
CA GLU A 140 11.39 -47.28 7.83
C GLU A 140 12.84 -46.95 7.46
N SER A 141 13.10 -46.58 6.19
CA SER A 141 14.44 -46.18 5.74
C SER A 141 14.91 -44.83 6.30
N GLY A 142 13.97 -43.98 6.73
CA GLY A 142 14.25 -42.64 7.27
C GLY A 142 14.72 -41.61 6.25
N ASP A 143 14.77 -41.95 4.95
CA ASP A 143 15.20 -41.03 3.90
C ASP A 143 14.07 -40.08 3.49
N ILE A 144 14.20 -38.83 3.93
CA ILE A 144 13.18 -37.79 3.81
C ILE A 144 12.91 -37.44 2.32
N GLU A 145 13.95 -37.46 1.48
CA GLU A 145 13.79 -37.10 0.06
C GLU A 145 12.98 -38.16 -0.69
N SER A 146 13.29 -39.44 -0.50
CA SER A 146 12.53 -40.52 -1.13
C SER A 146 11.10 -40.63 -0.60
N ILE A 147 10.88 -40.43 0.70
CA ILE A 147 9.52 -40.35 1.27
C ILE A 147 8.74 -39.21 0.62
N SER A 148 9.35 -38.03 0.49
CA SER A 148 8.69 -36.88 -0.12
C SER A 148 8.32 -37.12 -1.59
N ALA A 149 9.19 -37.76 -2.37
CA ALA A 149 8.94 -38.08 -3.77
C ALA A 149 7.75 -39.04 -3.93
N LYS A 150 7.63 -40.05 -3.06
CA LYS A 150 6.49 -40.97 -3.03
C LYS A 150 5.20 -40.31 -2.53
N LEU A 151 5.26 -39.37 -1.58
CA LEU A 151 4.09 -38.58 -1.20
C LEU A 151 3.57 -37.70 -2.35
N VAL A 152 4.47 -37.12 -3.14
CA VAL A 152 4.10 -36.32 -4.31
C VAL A 152 3.45 -37.17 -5.39
N SER A 153 3.95 -38.39 -5.65
CA SER A 153 3.29 -39.30 -6.60
C SER A 153 1.90 -39.72 -6.10
N MET A 154 1.72 -39.97 -4.80
CA MET A 154 0.40 -40.19 -4.21
C MET A 154 -0.50 -38.95 -4.29
N GLN A 155 0.02 -37.72 -4.13
CA GLN A 155 -0.78 -36.51 -4.34
C GLN A 155 -1.28 -36.40 -5.79
N GLN A 156 -0.45 -36.79 -6.76
CA GLN A 156 -0.83 -36.78 -8.17
C GLN A 156 -1.88 -37.85 -8.49
N SER A 157 -1.74 -39.07 -7.96
CA SER A 157 -2.75 -40.12 -8.16
C SER A 157 -4.08 -39.76 -7.49
N LEU A 158 -4.06 -39.14 -6.31
CA LEU A 158 -5.27 -38.68 -5.62
C LEU A 158 -6.05 -37.66 -6.46
N ARG A 159 -5.36 -36.76 -7.18
CA ARG A 159 -6.03 -35.76 -8.05
C ARG A 159 -6.78 -36.42 -9.21
N ILE A 160 -6.29 -37.53 -9.74
CA ILE A 160 -6.95 -38.30 -10.81
C ILE A 160 -8.17 -39.05 -10.26
N LEU A 161 -8.14 -39.41 -8.97
CA LEU A 161 -9.17 -40.20 -8.28
C LEU A 161 -10.32 -39.36 -7.68
N ALA A 162 -10.46 -38.08 -8.05
CA ALA A 162 -11.41 -37.14 -7.44
C ALA A 162 -12.88 -37.58 -7.47
N ASN A 163 -13.27 -38.42 -8.43
CA ASN A 163 -14.66 -38.86 -8.64
C ASN A 163 -14.97 -40.24 -8.04
N VAL A 164 -14.05 -40.82 -7.25
CA VAL A 164 -14.22 -42.14 -6.63
C VAL A 164 -14.90 -42.00 -5.25
N PRO A 165 -15.83 -42.88 -4.86
CA PRO A 165 -16.54 -42.80 -3.57
C PRO A 165 -15.60 -42.79 -2.35
N ASP A 166 -14.45 -43.48 -2.42
CA ASP A 166 -13.47 -43.58 -1.32
C ASP A 166 -12.46 -42.43 -1.30
N TYR A 167 -12.70 -41.35 -2.06
CA TYR A 167 -11.77 -40.23 -2.19
C TYR A 167 -11.42 -39.56 -0.85
N GLU A 168 -12.42 -39.32 0.00
CA GLU A 168 -12.20 -38.65 1.29
C GLU A 168 -11.38 -39.51 2.26
N ASP A 169 -11.58 -40.84 2.28
CA ASP A 169 -10.79 -41.74 3.12
C ASP A 169 -9.32 -41.77 2.67
N ARG A 170 -9.07 -41.83 1.35
CA ARG A 170 -7.71 -41.81 0.78
C ARG A 170 -7.01 -40.47 1.00
N LYS A 171 -7.75 -39.37 0.92
CA LYS A 171 -7.26 -38.04 1.25
C LYS A 171 -6.87 -37.93 2.72
N LEU A 172 -7.66 -38.49 3.62
CA LEU A 172 -7.37 -38.52 5.05
C LEU A 172 -6.11 -39.36 5.35
N GLN A 173 -5.96 -40.52 4.70
CA GLN A 173 -4.74 -41.33 4.77
C GLN A 173 -3.51 -40.54 4.31
N LEU A 174 -3.58 -39.88 3.15
CA LEU A 174 -2.48 -39.07 2.62
C LEU A 174 -2.11 -37.91 3.56
N GLU A 175 -3.08 -37.23 4.14
CA GLU A 175 -2.83 -36.18 5.14
C GLU A 175 -2.19 -36.75 6.41
N GLY A 176 -2.56 -37.96 6.84
CA GLY A 176 -1.90 -38.68 7.93
C GLY A 176 -0.42 -38.97 7.64
N LEU A 177 -0.11 -39.43 6.42
CA LEU A 177 1.25 -39.70 5.98
C LEU A 177 2.09 -38.41 5.90
N LYS A 178 1.52 -37.31 5.39
CA LYS A 178 2.17 -35.98 5.41
C LYS A 178 2.47 -35.51 6.84
N ASN A 179 1.52 -35.67 7.77
CA ASN A 179 1.73 -35.32 9.18
C ASN A 179 2.85 -36.15 9.82
N ARG A 180 2.98 -37.43 9.45
CA ARG A 180 4.08 -38.30 9.92
C ARG A 180 5.44 -37.83 9.40
N LEU A 181 5.53 -37.45 8.13
CA LEU A 181 6.75 -36.85 7.56
C LEU A 181 7.09 -35.52 8.26
N GLU A 182 6.09 -34.66 8.49
CA GLU A 182 6.26 -33.40 9.21
C GLU A 182 6.80 -33.63 10.63
N ALA A 183 6.28 -34.61 11.37
CA ALA A 183 6.74 -34.95 12.72
C ALA A 183 8.19 -35.46 12.73
N MET A 184 8.57 -36.31 11.76
CA MET A 184 9.95 -36.82 11.63
C MET A 184 10.95 -35.72 11.26
N THR A 185 10.55 -34.78 10.42
CA THR A 185 11.41 -33.70 9.93
C THR A 185 11.50 -32.52 10.91
N SER A 186 10.52 -32.33 11.78
CA SER A 186 10.45 -31.24 12.77
C SER A 186 11.76 -30.99 13.55
N PRO A 187 12.40 -31.99 14.20
CA PRO A 187 13.63 -31.76 14.95
C PRO A 187 14.80 -31.33 14.06
N LEU A 188 14.93 -31.92 12.87
CA LEU A 188 15.97 -31.59 11.89
C LEU A 188 15.77 -30.19 11.30
N LEU A 189 14.52 -29.80 11.09
CA LEU A 189 14.12 -28.50 10.59
C LEU A 189 14.39 -27.40 11.62
N VAL A 190 14.08 -27.66 12.91
CA VAL A 190 14.46 -26.76 14.01
C VAL A 190 15.97 -26.59 14.09
N GLN A 191 16.74 -27.67 13.96
CA GLN A 191 18.21 -27.63 13.96
C GLN A 191 18.76 -26.84 12.76
N ALA A 192 18.22 -27.05 11.56
CA ALA A 192 18.64 -26.33 10.35
C ALA A 192 18.36 -24.82 10.47
N PHE A 193 17.20 -24.43 11.02
CA PHE A 193 16.85 -23.02 11.20
C PHE A 193 17.65 -22.35 12.32
N THR A 194 17.86 -23.02 13.45
CA THR A 194 18.67 -22.47 14.56
C THR A 194 20.16 -22.36 14.20
N SER A 195 20.69 -23.28 13.38
CA SER A 195 22.05 -23.17 12.85
C SER A 195 22.21 -22.22 11.66
N SER A 196 21.11 -21.61 11.19
CA SER A 196 21.08 -20.72 10.01
C SER A 196 21.67 -21.34 8.72
N SER A 197 21.71 -22.68 8.60
CA SER A 197 22.21 -23.35 7.40
C SER A 197 21.27 -23.13 6.22
N VAL A 198 21.75 -22.44 5.18
CA VAL A 198 20.96 -22.11 3.98
C VAL A 198 20.69 -23.37 3.15
N GLU A 199 21.67 -24.24 3.00
CA GLU A 199 21.61 -25.43 2.16
C GLU A 199 20.58 -26.43 2.70
N GLN A 200 20.65 -26.78 3.98
CA GLN A 200 19.71 -27.69 4.62
C GLN A 200 18.29 -27.11 4.62
N SER A 201 18.16 -25.82 4.91
CA SER A 201 16.86 -25.13 4.92
C SER A 201 16.21 -25.12 3.53
N ARG A 202 16.99 -24.95 2.44
CA ARG A 202 16.47 -25.04 1.07
C ARG A 202 15.94 -26.43 0.74
N VAL A 203 16.59 -27.50 1.21
CA VAL A 203 16.12 -28.88 1.01
C VAL A 203 14.76 -29.05 1.68
N PHE A 204 14.61 -28.65 2.94
CA PHE A 204 13.33 -28.71 3.64
C PHE A 204 12.25 -27.83 2.99
N VAL A 205 12.58 -26.62 2.53
CA VAL A 205 11.61 -25.77 1.80
C VAL A 205 11.14 -26.44 0.51
N ARG A 206 12.03 -27.06 -0.27
CA ARG A 206 11.64 -27.81 -1.48
C ARG A 206 10.70 -28.95 -1.13
N ILE A 207 11.04 -29.75 -0.13
CA ILE A 207 10.23 -30.89 0.32
C ILE A 207 8.84 -30.44 0.80
N PHE A 208 8.77 -29.46 1.70
CA PHE A 208 7.51 -28.95 2.24
C PHE A 208 6.66 -28.21 1.20
N THR A 209 7.29 -27.59 0.19
CA THR A 209 6.56 -27.02 -0.95
C THR A 209 5.98 -28.12 -1.82
N ALA A 210 6.73 -29.21 -2.06
CA ALA A 210 6.27 -30.32 -2.89
C ALA A 210 5.05 -31.04 -2.27
N ILE A 211 5.02 -31.19 -0.95
CA ILE A 211 3.91 -31.84 -0.22
C ILE A 211 2.74 -30.91 0.14
N ASP A 212 2.71 -29.68 -0.39
CA ASP A 212 1.71 -28.64 -0.11
C ASP A 212 1.61 -28.25 1.40
N ARG A 213 2.73 -28.22 2.13
CA ARG A 213 2.83 -27.89 3.57
C ARG A 213 3.72 -26.68 3.90
N LEU A 214 3.93 -25.79 2.94
CA LEU A 214 4.73 -24.56 3.13
C LEU A 214 4.26 -23.69 4.34
N PRO A 215 2.95 -23.48 4.60
CA PRO A 215 2.50 -22.69 5.74
C PRO A 215 2.94 -23.24 7.10
N GLN A 216 2.99 -24.57 7.25
CA GLN A 216 3.44 -25.23 8.47
C GLN A 216 4.93 -24.98 8.70
N LEU A 217 5.74 -25.09 7.64
CA LEU A 217 7.17 -24.79 7.71
C LEU A 217 7.43 -23.32 8.10
N LEU A 218 6.64 -22.37 7.58
CA LEU A 218 6.72 -20.97 8.02
C LEU A 218 6.39 -20.78 9.50
N LYS A 219 5.45 -21.55 10.06
CA LYS A 219 5.18 -21.54 11.51
C LYS A 219 6.36 -22.07 12.33
N TYR A 220 7.04 -23.10 11.87
CA TYR A 220 8.26 -23.58 12.53
C TYR A 220 9.38 -22.55 12.48
N TYR A 221 9.62 -21.95 11.31
CA TYR A 221 10.58 -20.84 11.16
C TYR A 221 10.26 -19.72 12.15
N HIS A 222 8.99 -19.32 12.20
CA HIS A 222 8.53 -18.25 13.09
C HIS A 222 8.78 -18.59 14.57
N LYS A 223 8.44 -19.81 14.98
CA LYS A 223 8.66 -20.30 16.35
C LYS A 223 10.15 -20.35 16.72
N CYS A 224 11.01 -20.87 15.84
CA CYS A 224 12.45 -20.92 16.08
C CYS A 224 13.02 -19.53 16.26
N GLN A 225 12.71 -18.63 15.33
CA GLN A 225 13.29 -17.30 15.31
C GLN A 225 12.77 -16.41 16.44
N LYS A 226 11.49 -16.54 16.80
CA LYS A 226 10.93 -15.96 18.03
C LYS A 226 11.68 -16.45 19.26
N GLY A 227 11.96 -17.76 19.35
CA GLY A 227 12.71 -18.36 20.46
C GLY A 227 14.11 -17.76 20.63
N VAL A 228 14.85 -17.59 19.52
CA VAL A 228 16.19 -16.97 19.52
C VAL A 228 16.13 -15.53 20.05
N LEU A 229 15.20 -14.72 19.55
CA LEU A 229 15.05 -13.32 19.96
C LEU A 229 14.63 -13.18 21.43
N MET A 230 13.71 -14.04 21.88
CA MET A 230 13.28 -14.09 23.28
C MET A 230 14.43 -14.45 24.22
N GLN A 231 15.27 -15.41 23.83
CA GLN A 231 16.44 -15.78 24.62
C GLN A 231 17.49 -14.66 24.65
N GLN A 232 17.70 -13.96 23.53
CA GLN A 232 18.59 -12.80 23.49
C GLN A 232 18.11 -11.67 24.41
N TRP A 233 16.79 -11.41 24.46
CA TRP A 233 16.21 -10.46 25.41
C TRP A 233 16.46 -10.88 26.86
N GLN A 234 16.15 -12.14 27.21
CA GLN A 234 16.34 -12.65 28.57
C GLN A 234 17.80 -12.57 29.01
N ASN A 235 18.72 -13.00 28.14
CA ASN A 235 20.16 -12.92 28.42
C ASN A 235 20.62 -11.47 28.63
N LEU A 236 20.10 -10.52 27.85
CA LEU A 236 20.44 -9.10 27.97
C LEU A 236 20.00 -8.56 29.34
N VAL A 237 18.76 -8.83 29.74
CA VAL A 237 18.21 -8.39 31.03
C VAL A 237 18.93 -9.06 32.20
N GLU A 238 19.32 -10.33 32.07
CA GLU A 238 20.00 -11.08 33.13
C GLU A 238 21.49 -10.73 33.28
N THR A 239 22.17 -10.44 32.17
CA THR A 239 23.63 -10.19 32.17
C THR A 239 23.96 -8.74 32.49
N GLU A 240 23.14 -7.80 32.05
CA GLU A 240 23.39 -6.35 32.16
C GLU A 240 22.52 -5.71 33.24
N GLN A 241 22.39 -6.35 34.41
CA GLN A 241 21.54 -5.86 35.51
C GLN A 241 21.93 -4.47 36.05
N ASP A 242 23.19 -4.08 35.87
CA ASP A 242 23.70 -2.77 36.27
C ASP A 242 23.25 -1.63 35.34
N GLU A 243 22.77 -1.97 34.13
CA GLU A 243 22.30 -0.99 33.15
C GLU A 243 20.81 -0.69 33.30
N GLY A 244 20.41 0.52 32.90
CA GLY A 244 19.01 0.95 32.96
C GLY A 244 18.18 0.41 31.79
N VAL A 245 16.86 0.37 31.97
CA VAL A 245 15.89 -0.06 30.95
C VAL A 245 16.05 0.68 29.62
N ALA A 246 16.49 1.94 29.64
CA ALA A 246 16.76 2.72 28.42
C ALA A 246 17.84 2.07 27.55
N GLU A 247 18.93 1.60 28.17
CA GLU A 247 20.03 0.95 27.46
C GLU A 247 19.64 -0.44 26.98
N TRP A 248 18.90 -1.20 27.81
CA TRP A 248 18.36 -2.50 27.40
C TRP A 248 17.45 -2.40 26.18
N MET A 249 16.56 -1.39 26.15
CA MET A 249 15.70 -1.14 25.01
C MET A 249 16.52 -0.74 23.78
N HIS A 250 17.52 0.13 23.93
CA HIS A 250 18.38 0.56 22.83
C HIS A 250 19.12 -0.64 22.20
N LYS A 251 19.84 -1.42 23.01
CA LYS A 251 20.58 -2.61 22.58
C LYS A 251 19.67 -3.66 21.96
N PHE A 252 18.51 -3.93 22.56
CA PHE A 252 17.59 -4.92 22.00
C PHE A 252 16.96 -4.45 20.69
N TYR A 253 16.66 -3.16 20.55
CA TYR A 253 16.20 -2.59 19.28
C TYR A 253 17.26 -2.70 18.18
N ASP A 254 18.54 -2.51 18.50
CA ASP A 254 19.64 -2.71 17.56
C ASP A 254 19.78 -4.19 17.16
N ILE A 255 19.67 -5.11 18.12
CA ILE A 255 19.64 -6.56 17.86
C ILE A 255 18.49 -6.90 16.90
N LEU A 256 17.28 -6.37 17.17
CA LEU A 256 16.11 -6.57 16.33
C LEU A 256 16.34 -6.04 14.90
N LEU A 257 16.91 -4.85 14.73
CA LEU A 257 17.21 -4.29 13.41
C LEU A 257 18.29 -5.07 12.65
N SER A 258 19.39 -5.44 13.32
CA SER A 258 20.44 -6.25 12.72
C SER A 258 19.88 -7.59 12.26
N ASN A 259 19.15 -8.26 13.15
CA ASN A 259 18.49 -9.53 12.85
C ASN A 259 17.49 -9.39 11.69
N TRP A 260 16.77 -8.27 11.59
CA TRP A 260 15.84 -8.05 10.48
C TRP A 260 16.59 -8.10 9.14
N HIS A 261 17.69 -7.36 9.03
CA HIS A 261 18.47 -7.32 7.80
C HIS A 261 19.09 -8.68 7.44
N ASP A 262 19.57 -9.42 8.44
CA ASP A 262 20.13 -10.76 8.22
C ASP A 262 19.05 -11.76 7.80
N GLN A 263 17.89 -11.74 8.46
CA GLN A 263 16.76 -12.60 8.11
C GLN A 263 16.16 -12.25 6.75
N VAL A 264 16.10 -10.98 6.34
CA VAL A 264 15.66 -10.62 4.98
C VAL A 264 16.59 -11.25 3.93
N LYS A 265 17.91 -11.15 4.12
CA LYS A 265 18.89 -11.78 3.20
C LYS A 265 18.73 -13.30 3.18
N TRP A 266 18.62 -13.91 4.35
CA TRP A 266 18.50 -15.36 4.49
C TRP A 266 17.18 -15.88 3.89
N CYS A 267 16.05 -15.25 4.22
CA CYS A 267 14.74 -15.60 3.69
C CYS A 267 14.66 -15.42 2.16
N CYS A 268 15.28 -14.39 1.59
CA CYS A 268 15.36 -14.25 0.11
C CYS A 268 16.12 -15.41 -0.55
N GLN A 269 17.06 -16.03 0.16
CA GLN A 269 17.80 -17.20 -0.33
C GLN A 269 17.03 -18.51 -0.16
N VAL A 270 16.23 -18.62 0.90
CA VAL A 270 15.55 -19.86 1.30
C VAL A 270 14.09 -19.93 0.81
N PHE A 271 13.34 -18.83 0.92
CA PHE A 271 11.94 -18.71 0.53
C PHE A 271 11.80 -17.91 -0.77
N THR A 272 11.65 -18.60 -1.89
CA THR A 272 11.53 -17.96 -3.22
C THR A 272 10.11 -17.47 -3.55
N SER A 273 9.08 -17.97 -2.85
CA SER A 273 7.66 -17.71 -3.17
C SER A 273 6.91 -16.85 -2.15
N ALA A 274 7.37 -16.79 -0.89
CA ALA A 274 6.67 -16.09 0.18
C ALA A 274 7.04 -14.60 0.24
N SER A 275 6.09 -13.76 0.66
CA SER A 275 6.39 -12.37 1.02
C SER A 275 7.20 -12.32 2.31
N VAL A 276 8.52 -12.28 2.18
CA VAL A 276 9.48 -12.22 3.30
C VAL A 276 9.11 -11.12 4.30
N ALA A 277 8.80 -9.91 3.80
CA ALA A 277 8.44 -8.77 4.63
C ALA A 277 7.23 -9.04 5.54
N ASN A 278 6.13 -9.61 5.02
CA ASN A 278 4.94 -9.89 5.84
C ASN A 278 5.22 -10.95 6.92
N THR A 279 5.99 -11.98 6.58
CA THR A 279 6.36 -13.05 7.53
C THR A 279 7.17 -12.49 8.69
N LEU A 280 8.12 -11.59 8.41
CA LEU A 280 8.94 -10.94 9.43
C LEU A 280 8.15 -9.90 10.24
N ILE A 281 7.21 -9.17 9.63
CA ILE A 281 6.31 -8.25 10.35
C ILE A 281 5.51 -8.99 11.41
N GLU A 282 4.90 -10.12 11.04
CA GLU A 282 4.14 -10.98 11.96
C GLU A 282 5.04 -11.56 13.06
N LEU A 283 6.28 -11.91 12.73
CA LEU A 283 7.29 -12.36 13.69
C LEU A 283 7.63 -11.31 14.73
N TYR A 284 7.96 -10.10 14.29
CA TYR A 284 8.37 -9.03 15.18
C TYR A 284 7.22 -8.56 16.05
N ALA A 285 6.00 -8.48 15.49
CA ALA A 285 4.80 -8.16 16.25
C ALA A 285 4.54 -9.19 17.37
N ASP A 286 4.62 -10.49 17.07
CA ASP A 286 4.40 -11.54 18.06
C ASP A 286 5.54 -11.62 19.09
N THR A 287 6.79 -11.41 18.67
CA THR A 287 7.96 -11.38 19.56
C THR A 287 7.83 -10.26 20.58
N LEU A 288 7.56 -9.02 20.13
CA LEU A 288 7.39 -7.86 21.01
C LEU A 288 6.23 -8.01 22.00
N LYS A 289 5.13 -8.66 21.59
CA LYS A 289 3.99 -8.98 22.47
C LYS A 289 4.30 -10.05 23.52
N SER A 290 5.21 -10.95 23.21
CA SER A 290 5.50 -12.14 24.03
C SER A 290 6.72 -11.97 24.93
N LEU A 291 7.36 -10.80 24.95
CA LEU A 291 8.53 -10.52 25.77
C LEU A 291 8.25 -10.77 27.26
N ASP A 292 9.17 -11.48 27.90
CA ASP A 292 9.15 -11.78 29.33
C ASP A 292 10.57 -11.62 29.92
N PRO A 293 10.80 -10.61 30.79
CA PRO A 293 9.84 -9.60 31.24
C PRO A 293 9.41 -8.65 30.11
N SER A 294 8.15 -8.22 30.12
CA SER A 294 7.64 -7.28 29.10
C SER A 294 8.23 -5.87 29.26
N PHE A 295 8.32 -5.11 28.16
CA PHE A 295 8.75 -3.71 28.22
C PHE A 295 7.91 -2.88 29.19
N SER A 296 6.59 -3.10 29.27
CA SER A 296 5.73 -2.39 30.23
C SER A 296 6.17 -2.66 31.67
N ALA A 297 6.48 -3.91 32.01
CA ALA A 297 6.93 -4.27 33.35
C ALA A 297 8.30 -3.67 33.68
N CYS A 298 9.24 -3.68 32.72
CA CYS A 298 10.56 -3.05 32.89
C CYS A 298 10.43 -1.54 33.10
N ILE A 299 9.64 -0.85 32.26
CA ILE A 299 9.41 0.59 32.36
C ILE A 299 8.74 0.93 33.70
N ASP A 300 7.70 0.21 34.11
CA ASP A 300 7.01 0.42 35.39
C ASP A 300 7.94 0.24 36.59
N ALA A 301 8.87 -0.73 36.54
CA ALA A 301 9.86 -0.95 37.59
C ALA A 301 10.86 0.23 37.66
N ALA A 302 11.38 0.67 36.51
CA ALA A 302 12.30 1.80 36.45
C ALA A 302 11.66 3.12 36.90
N LEU A 303 10.39 3.36 36.55
CA LEU A 303 9.67 4.59 36.92
C LEU A 303 9.53 4.80 38.42
N LYS A 304 9.49 3.72 39.21
CA LYS A 304 9.42 3.81 40.68
C LYS A 304 10.71 4.37 41.29
N GLN A 305 11.84 4.25 40.61
CA GLN A 305 13.14 4.71 41.09
C GLN A 305 13.48 6.14 40.62
N GLN A 306 12.73 6.68 39.65
CA GLN A 306 13.01 7.98 39.05
C GLN A 306 12.27 9.12 39.75
N SER A 307 12.97 10.23 40.01
CA SER A 307 12.39 11.46 40.54
C SER A 307 11.64 12.27 39.48
N ASP A 308 12.15 12.26 38.25
CA ASP A 308 11.52 12.89 37.08
C ASP A 308 11.00 11.83 36.11
N GLN A 309 9.80 11.34 36.40
CA GLN A 309 9.15 10.28 35.63
C GLN A 309 8.79 10.71 34.21
N LEU A 310 8.49 12.00 34.00
CA LEU A 310 8.03 12.48 32.70
C LEU A 310 9.19 12.55 31.70
N THR A 311 10.31 13.16 32.09
CA THR A 311 11.48 13.28 31.21
C THR A 311 12.03 11.91 30.85
N PHE A 312 12.11 10.99 31.83
CA PHE A 312 12.52 9.60 31.59
C PHE A 312 11.62 8.88 30.58
N LEU A 313 10.29 9.02 30.68
CA LEU A 313 9.34 8.45 29.71
C LEU A 313 9.51 9.04 28.30
N MET A 314 9.84 10.32 28.21
CA MET A 314 10.10 10.99 26.93
C MET A 314 11.35 10.42 26.25
N ASP A 315 12.43 10.21 27.01
CA ASP A 315 13.68 9.63 26.50
C ASP A 315 13.45 8.20 25.97
N LEU A 316 12.75 7.36 26.73
CA LEU A 316 12.39 6.00 26.30
C LEU A 316 11.52 6.00 25.03
N ARG A 317 10.54 6.91 24.95
CA ARG A 317 9.71 7.05 23.76
C ARG A 317 10.54 7.49 22.55
N GLN A 318 11.52 8.38 22.74
CA GLN A 318 12.42 8.82 21.68
C GLN A 318 13.27 7.66 21.14
N ILE A 319 13.81 6.82 22.03
CA ILE A 319 14.52 5.59 21.65
C ILE A 319 13.61 4.68 20.82
N THR A 320 12.37 4.47 21.27
CA THR A 320 11.38 3.64 20.57
C THR A 320 10.98 4.23 19.22
N LYS A 321 10.86 5.56 19.12
CA LYS A 321 10.56 6.27 17.87
C LYS A 321 11.69 6.12 16.86
N HIS A 322 12.94 6.25 17.29
CA HIS A 322 14.10 6.02 16.43
C HIS A 322 14.10 4.61 15.86
N PHE A 323 13.87 3.60 16.71
CA PHE A 323 13.68 2.22 16.27
C PHE A 323 12.53 2.06 15.26
N ALA A 324 11.36 2.64 15.55
CA ALA A 324 10.18 2.51 14.68
C ALA A 324 10.42 3.11 13.27
N VAL A 325 11.07 4.27 13.19
CA VAL A 325 11.42 4.91 11.91
C VAL A 325 12.42 4.05 11.13
N ASN A 326 13.45 3.54 11.80
CA ASN A 326 14.44 2.67 11.16
C ASN A 326 13.83 1.35 10.70
N LEU A 327 12.93 0.77 11.51
CA LEU A 327 12.19 -0.43 11.16
C LEU A 327 11.29 -0.20 9.96
N GLN A 328 10.62 0.96 9.87
CA GLN A 328 9.80 1.32 8.70
C GLN A 328 10.66 1.36 7.43
N VAL A 329 11.81 2.04 7.46
CA VAL A 329 12.76 2.07 6.33
C VAL A 329 13.21 0.65 5.96
N ALA A 330 13.51 -0.19 6.95
CA ALA A 330 13.93 -1.57 6.74
C ALA A 330 12.81 -2.42 6.11
N VAL A 331 11.56 -2.23 6.53
CA VAL A 331 10.37 -2.88 5.95
C VAL A 331 10.15 -2.44 4.51
N ASP A 332 10.21 -1.14 4.24
CA ASP A 332 10.04 -0.58 2.90
C ASP A 332 11.11 -1.16 1.95
N SER A 333 12.37 -1.26 2.41
CA SER A 333 13.45 -1.87 1.64
C SER A 333 13.23 -3.36 1.35
N ALA A 334 12.68 -4.12 2.32
CA ALA A 334 12.41 -5.54 2.19
C ALA A 334 11.19 -5.84 1.30
N SER A 335 10.26 -4.89 1.17
CA SER A 335 9.05 -5.04 0.36
C SER A 335 9.31 -5.05 -1.14
N GLN A 336 10.43 -4.48 -1.61
CA GLN A 336 10.78 -4.31 -3.02
C GLN A 336 9.62 -3.73 -3.87
N GLY A 337 8.80 -2.84 -3.27
CA GLY A 337 7.64 -2.23 -3.94
C GLY A 337 6.38 -3.09 -4.00
N LYS A 338 6.36 -4.28 -3.38
CA LYS A 338 5.15 -5.10 -3.22
C LYS A 338 4.27 -4.54 -2.08
N PRO A 339 2.93 -4.62 -2.20
CA PRO A 339 2.05 -4.17 -1.14
C PRO A 339 2.25 -5.02 0.12
N VAL A 340 2.62 -4.36 1.20
CA VAL A 340 2.75 -4.95 2.54
C VAL A 340 1.36 -5.05 3.18
N ASN A 341 1.13 -6.10 3.97
CA ASN A 341 -0.12 -6.26 4.69
C ASN A 341 -0.31 -5.13 5.72
N LYS A 342 -1.31 -4.27 5.49
CA LYS A 342 -1.62 -3.13 6.36
C LYS A 342 -2.04 -3.55 7.76
N GLU A 343 -2.74 -4.67 7.90
CA GLU A 343 -3.16 -5.17 9.22
C GLU A 343 -1.96 -5.67 10.03
N GLY A 344 -1.02 -6.37 9.37
CA GLY A 344 0.24 -6.78 9.99
C GLY A 344 1.09 -5.60 10.45
N LEU A 345 1.20 -4.56 9.63
CA LEU A 345 1.89 -3.31 9.99
C LEU A 345 1.25 -2.62 11.20
N LEU A 346 -0.08 -2.58 11.24
CA LEU A 346 -0.81 -2.03 12.38
C LEU A 346 -0.51 -2.82 13.67
N LEU A 347 -0.53 -4.16 13.60
CA LEU A 347 -0.21 -5.02 14.74
C LEU A 347 1.23 -4.81 15.22
N LEU A 348 2.19 -4.66 14.30
CA LEU A 348 3.57 -4.34 14.64
C LEU A 348 3.69 -2.99 15.33
N ALA A 349 3.09 -1.94 14.76
CA ALA A 349 3.09 -0.60 15.34
C ALA A 349 2.45 -0.58 16.74
N GLN A 350 1.32 -1.28 16.91
CA GLN A 350 0.69 -1.46 18.22
C GLN A 350 1.60 -2.17 19.21
N SER A 351 2.35 -3.18 18.78
CA SER A 351 3.28 -3.92 19.66
C SER A 351 4.44 -3.06 20.13
N VAL A 352 4.99 -2.22 19.25
CA VAL A 352 6.08 -1.29 19.55
C VAL A 352 5.65 -0.21 20.56
N TYR A 353 4.46 0.36 20.39
CA TYR A 353 3.99 1.47 21.23
C TYR A 353 3.08 1.05 22.40
N SER A 354 2.70 -0.22 22.49
CA SER A 354 1.89 -0.79 23.58
C SER A 354 2.36 -0.37 24.98
N PRO A 355 3.68 -0.39 25.30
CA PRO A 355 4.15 -0.04 26.64
C PRO A 355 3.78 1.39 27.08
N TYR A 356 3.61 2.32 26.15
CA TYR A 356 3.35 3.72 26.45
C TYR A 356 1.88 4.07 26.62
N VAL A 357 0.96 3.21 26.14
CA VAL A 357 -0.49 3.52 26.12
C VAL A 357 -1.02 3.84 27.51
N ALA A 358 -0.63 3.03 28.51
CA ALA A 358 -1.01 3.27 29.90
C ALA A 358 -0.45 4.59 30.45
N HIS A 359 0.79 4.95 30.10
CA HIS A 359 1.43 6.18 30.56
C HIS A 359 0.86 7.43 29.87
N VAL A 360 0.52 7.35 28.59
CA VAL A 360 -0.16 8.44 27.87
C VAL A 360 -1.52 8.74 28.51
N SER A 361 -2.26 7.72 28.95
CA SER A 361 -3.52 7.94 29.67
C SER A 361 -3.33 8.67 31.02
N LYS A 362 -2.18 8.46 31.67
CA LYS A 362 -1.78 9.09 32.94
C LYS A 362 -1.03 10.42 32.77
N TYR A 363 -0.83 10.89 31.54
CA TYR A 363 -0.02 12.07 31.24
C TYR A 363 -0.41 13.32 32.04
N ALA A 364 -1.70 13.54 32.27
CA ALA A 364 -2.18 14.67 33.07
C ALA A 364 -1.56 14.71 34.48
N HIS A 365 -1.37 13.55 35.10
CA HIS A 365 -0.78 13.43 36.44
C HIS A 365 0.73 13.70 36.41
N TYR A 366 1.43 13.16 35.41
CA TYR A 366 2.87 13.37 35.24
C TYR A 366 3.18 14.84 34.96
N GLU A 367 2.47 15.47 34.02
CA GLU A 367 2.67 16.89 33.69
C GLU A 367 2.31 17.79 34.87
N GLN A 368 1.23 17.50 35.61
CA GLN A 368 0.88 18.28 36.80
C GLN A 368 1.97 18.20 37.88
N THR A 369 2.51 17.00 38.13
CA THR A 369 3.57 16.81 39.13
C THR A 369 4.84 17.54 38.73
N TYR A 370 5.22 17.43 37.45
CA TYR A 370 6.36 18.15 36.87
C TYR A 370 6.20 19.68 36.99
N LEU A 371 5.04 20.21 36.56
CA LEU A 371 4.74 21.64 36.62
C LEU A 371 4.75 22.18 38.05
N VAL A 372 4.28 21.40 39.02
CA VAL A 372 4.33 21.79 40.44
C VAL A 372 5.77 21.80 40.97
N GLN A 373 6.60 20.84 40.59
CA GLN A 373 8.03 20.86 40.94
C GLN A 373 8.73 22.09 40.35
N GLN A 374 8.44 22.43 39.09
CA GLN A 374 8.98 23.64 38.45
C GLN A 374 8.52 24.94 39.12
N LEU A 375 7.28 24.99 39.64
CA LEU A 375 6.82 26.12 40.46
C LEU A 375 7.62 26.29 41.75
N THR A 376 8.03 25.19 42.38
CA THR A 376 8.85 25.24 43.60
C THR A 376 10.26 25.77 43.29
N VAL A 377 10.85 25.36 42.17
CA VAL A 377 12.17 25.83 41.71
C VAL A 377 12.17 27.31 41.33
N LEU A 378 11.03 27.87 40.91
CA LEU A 378 10.91 29.30 40.60
C LEU A 378 11.10 30.22 41.82
N GLU A 379 11.16 29.69 43.05
CA GLU A 379 11.53 30.39 44.30
C GLU A 379 11.07 31.86 44.36
N CYS A 380 9.76 32.07 44.30
CA CYS A 380 9.19 33.42 44.30
C CYS A 380 9.09 34.06 45.70
N SER A 381 9.35 33.30 46.77
CA SER A 381 9.25 33.75 48.17
C SER A 381 10.63 34.07 48.75
N LYS A 382 10.86 35.33 49.13
CA LYS A 382 12.09 35.80 49.81
C LYS A 382 11.76 36.32 51.22
N THR A 383 12.79 36.53 52.05
CA THR A 383 12.63 37.01 53.43
C THR A 383 12.07 38.43 53.53
N ASP A 384 12.34 39.27 52.53
CA ASP A 384 11.77 40.63 52.43
C ASP A 384 10.62 40.66 51.40
N LEU A 385 9.57 41.42 51.71
CA LEU A 385 8.37 41.57 50.88
C LEU A 385 8.64 42.35 49.60
N MET A 386 9.50 43.37 49.65
CA MET A 386 9.90 44.11 48.46
C MET A 386 10.67 43.21 47.48
N ASP A 387 11.59 42.42 48.00
CA ASP A 387 12.35 41.43 47.22
C ASP A 387 11.45 40.31 46.67
N THR A 388 10.42 39.91 47.41
CA THR A 388 9.41 38.93 46.96
C THR A 388 8.58 39.50 45.80
N VAL A 389 8.12 40.74 45.89
CA VAL A 389 7.37 41.41 44.80
C VAL A 389 8.22 41.54 43.53
N GLN A 390 9.50 41.91 43.67
CA GLN A 390 10.41 41.99 42.53
C GLN A 390 10.74 40.62 41.94
N SER A 391 11.00 39.61 42.79
CA SER A 391 11.26 38.22 42.37
C SER A 391 10.08 37.64 41.60
N LEU A 392 8.86 37.86 42.11
CA LEU A 392 7.64 37.41 41.45
C LEU A 392 7.46 38.09 40.09
N GLY A 393 7.69 39.40 39.98
CA GLY A 393 7.62 40.11 38.69
C GLY A 393 8.67 39.66 37.67
N GLN A 394 9.87 39.25 38.12
CA GLN A 394 10.91 38.69 37.26
C GLN A 394 10.66 37.22 36.89
N SER A 395 9.87 36.49 37.68
CA SER A 395 9.53 35.09 37.42
C SER A 395 8.50 34.90 36.29
N THR A 396 7.70 35.92 35.97
CA THR A 396 6.57 35.83 35.03
C THR A 396 6.96 35.31 33.64
N PRO A 397 8.02 35.80 32.96
CA PRO A 397 8.42 35.26 31.66
C PRO A 397 8.85 33.80 31.74
N ARG A 398 9.50 33.39 32.84
CA ARG A 398 9.91 32.00 33.06
C ARG A 398 8.71 31.09 33.30
N ALA A 399 7.73 31.55 34.09
CA ALA A 399 6.49 30.80 34.33
C ALA A 399 5.72 30.54 33.02
N ILE A 400 5.68 31.53 32.13
CA ILE A 400 5.02 31.38 30.83
C ILE A 400 5.84 30.49 29.89
N SER A 401 7.18 30.58 29.90
CA SER A 401 8.04 29.63 29.17
C SER A 401 7.78 28.19 29.58
N ILE A 402 7.64 27.91 30.89
CA ILE A 402 7.34 26.57 31.41
C ILE A 402 5.99 26.05 30.87
N ALA A 403 4.97 26.92 30.77
CA ALA A 403 3.67 26.57 30.19
C ALA A 403 3.75 26.32 28.68
N VAL A 404 4.52 27.11 27.93
CA VAL A 404 4.76 26.90 26.50
C VAL A 404 5.54 25.61 26.25
N GLU A 405 6.53 25.31 27.07
CA GLU A 405 7.28 24.05 27.01
C GLU A 405 6.42 22.83 27.35
N ALA A 406 5.43 22.97 28.24
CA ALA A 406 4.46 21.91 28.53
C ALA A 406 3.65 21.51 27.29
N ASN A 407 3.29 22.48 26.45
CA ASN A 407 2.66 22.20 25.16
C ASN A 407 3.58 21.39 24.23
N LYS A 408 4.86 21.78 24.13
CA LYS A 408 5.86 21.03 23.36
C LYS A 408 6.05 19.60 23.89
N ARG A 409 6.16 19.43 25.21
CA ARG A 409 6.26 18.10 25.86
C ARG A 409 5.03 17.24 25.56
N CYS A 410 3.83 17.80 25.66
CA CYS A 410 2.59 17.09 25.34
C CYS A 410 2.58 16.57 23.90
N LEU A 411 2.98 17.42 22.95
CA LEU A 411 3.08 17.03 21.54
C LEU A 411 4.14 15.93 21.35
N LEU A 412 5.33 16.11 21.94
CA LEU A 412 6.45 15.18 21.81
C LEU A 412 6.22 13.83 22.49
N PHE A 413 5.42 13.75 23.57
CA PHE A 413 5.17 12.51 24.30
C PHE A 413 3.86 11.81 23.93
N THR A 414 2.81 12.56 23.56
CA THR A 414 1.48 11.99 23.30
C THR A 414 1.01 12.13 21.86
N GLU A 415 1.76 12.83 21.00
CA GLU A 415 1.33 13.17 19.63
C GLU A 415 -0.05 13.86 19.58
N GLY A 416 -0.41 14.55 20.65
CA GLY A 416 -1.67 15.29 20.78
C GLY A 416 -2.79 14.56 21.51
N CYS A 417 -2.67 13.26 21.79
CA CYS A 417 -3.67 12.51 22.56
C CYS A 417 -3.82 13.02 24.01
N GLY A 418 -2.79 13.68 24.55
CA GLY A 418 -2.73 14.18 25.92
C GLY A 418 -3.30 15.59 26.14
N TYR A 419 -3.77 16.29 25.10
CA TYR A 419 -4.15 17.70 25.20
C TYR A 419 -5.23 17.99 26.25
N CYS A 420 -6.24 17.12 26.36
CA CYS A 420 -7.27 17.25 27.41
C CYS A 420 -6.67 17.17 28.82
N GLY A 421 -5.60 16.40 29.00
CA GLY A 421 -4.84 16.31 30.25
C GLY A 421 -3.97 17.54 30.48
N LEU A 422 -3.28 18.02 29.44
CA LEU A 422 -2.45 19.22 29.49
C LEU A 422 -3.24 20.45 29.96
N ILE A 423 -4.43 20.68 29.41
CA ILE A 423 -5.28 21.83 29.78
C ILE A 423 -5.60 21.80 31.28
N LYS A 424 -5.91 20.61 31.82
CA LYS A 424 -6.17 20.44 33.27
C LYS A 424 -4.92 20.76 34.09
N ALA A 425 -3.75 20.25 33.69
CA ALA A 425 -2.49 20.49 34.37
C ALA A 425 -2.09 21.99 34.33
N LEU A 426 -2.19 22.63 33.16
CA LEU A 426 -1.93 24.06 32.98
C LEU A 426 -2.87 24.93 33.80
N LYS A 427 -4.17 24.60 33.85
CA LYS A 427 -5.13 25.33 34.70
C LYS A 427 -4.72 25.29 36.18
N ILE A 428 -4.28 24.13 36.66
CA ILE A 428 -3.82 23.98 38.05
C ILE A 428 -2.51 24.75 38.26
N TYR A 429 -1.57 24.66 37.32
CA TYR A 429 -0.29 25.39 37.35
C TYR A 429 -0.50 26.91 37.42
N ILE A 430 -1.27 27.46 36.48
CA ILE A 430 -1.57 28.91 36.43
C ILE A 430 -2.32 29.33 37.68
N SER A 431 -3.30 28.55 38.16
CA SER A 431 -4.00 28.86 39.41
C SER A 431 -3.04 28.95 40.60
N LYS A 432 -2.14 27.96 40.74
CA LYS A 432 -1.14 27.95 41.83
C LYS A 432 -0.15 29.10 41.71
N TYR A 433 0.27 29.47 40.50
CA TYR A 433 1.12 30.64 40.27
C TYR A 433 0.40 31.94 40.65
N LEU A 434 -0.86 32.10 40.26
CA LEU A 434 -1.68 33.26 40.64
C LEU A 434 -1.98 33.32 42.15
N ASP A 435 -2.03 32.19 42.83
CA ASP A 435 -2.18 32.15 44.29
C ASP A 435 -0.97 32.78 45.01
N GLN A 436 0.23 32.81 44.40
CA GLN A 436 1.38 33.54 44.93
C GLN A 436 1.13 35.06 44.92
N TYR A 437 0.59 35.60 43.83
CA TYR A 437 0.16 37.01 43.75
C TYR A 437 -0.90 37.32 44.81
N ARG A 438 -1.89 36.43 44.98
CA ARG A 438 -2.94 36.60 46.00
C ARG A 438 -2.37 36.57 47.42
N HIS A 439 -1.36 35.74 47.68
CA HIS A 439 -0.71 35.69 48.99
C HIS A 439 0.00 37.00 49.32
N ILE A 440 0.77 37.54 48.37
CA ILE A 440 1.45 38.84 48.52
C ILE A 440 0.43 39.97 48.73
N LEU A 441 -0.65 40.00 47.94
CA LEU A 441 -1.72 40.99 48.12
C LEU A 441 -2.30 40.97 49.54
N ARG A 442 -2.58 39.78 50.09
CA ARG A 442 -3.09 39.64 51.47
C ARG A 442 -2.08 40.10 52.52
N GLN A 443 -0.78 39.86 52.30
CA GLN A 443 0.27 40.34 53.21
C GLN A 443 0.39 41.87 53.19
N LEU A 444 0.28 42.49 52.02
CA LEU A 444 0.26 43.94 51.86
C LEU A 444 -0.99 44.56 52.50
N ASP A 445 -2.15 43.94 52.36
CA ASP A 445 -3.40 44.38 53.01
C ASP A 445 -3.30 44.33 54.54
N PHE A 446 -2.63 43.31 55.09
CA PHE A 446 -2.42 43.18 56.54
C PHE A 446 -1.45 44.23 57.11
N GLN A 447 -0.48 44.69 56.32
CA GLN A 447 0.51 45.70 56.72
C GLN A 447 0.02 47.14 56.52
N LYS A 448 -1.22 47.33 56.09
CA LYS A 448 -1.81 48.64 55.84
C LYS A 448 -1.93 49.45 57.13
N SER A 449 -1.22 50.57 57.19
CA SER A 449 -1.33 51.57 58.26
C SER A 449 -1.97 52.86 57.74
N ASP A 450 -2.55 53.70 58.61
CA ASP A 450 -3.14 55.01 58.25
C ASP A 450 -2.09 56.08 57.88
N ARG A 451 -0.80 55.72 57.79
CA ARG A 451 0.29 56.63 57.41
C ARG A 451 0.72 56.40 55.95
N GLU A 452 1.11 57.48 55.28
CA GLU A 452 1.63 57.45 53.90
C GLU A 452 3.00 56.76 53.84
N ASP A 453 2.99 55.44 53.62
CA ASP A 453 4.21 54.65 53.42
C ASP A 453 4.57 54.58 51.92
N TRP A 454 5.52 55.39 51.49
CA TRP A 454 6.03 55.41 50.10
C TRP A 454 6.52 54.04 49.61
N ASN A 455 7.06 53.22 50.51
CA ASN A 455 7.48 51.84 50.20
C ASN A 455 6.27 50.94 49.88
N MET A 456 5.15 51.11 50.58
CA MET A 456 3.91 50.39 50.28
C MET A 456 3.37 50.78 48.90
N PHE A 457 3.39 52.06 48.55
CA PHE A 457 2.97 52.53 47.24
C PHE A 457 3.84 51.93 46.11
N GLN A 458 5.16 51.91 46.26
CA GLN A 458 6.08 51.30 45.29
C GLN A 458 5.87 49.80 45.13
N MET A 459 5.63 49.07 46.23
CA MET A 459 5.31 47.63 46.18
C MET A 459 4.00 47.37 45.43
N CYS A 460 2.94 48.12 45.73
CA CYS A 460 1.65 48.00 45.04
C CYS A 460 1.74 48.34 43.55
N LEU A 461 2.48 49.39 43.19
CA LEU A 461 2.69 49.78 41.78
C LEU A 461 3.47 48.71 41.01
N THR A 462 4.54 48.18 41.60
CA THR A 462 5.36 47.13 41.00
C THR A 462 4.56 45.84 40.81
N LEU A 463 3.75 45.48 41.81
CA LEU A 463 2.85 44.34 41.73
C LEU A 463 1.81 44.51 40.61
N LEU A 464 1.19 45.69 40.51
CA LEU A 464 0.20 45.99 39.47
C LEU A 464 0.80 45.94 38.06
N GLN A 465 2.02 46.47 37.89
CA GLN A 465 2.78 46.35 36.63
C GLN A 465 3.11 44.89 36.29
N SER A 466 3.50 44.09 37.29
CA SER A 466 3.81 42.67 37.08
C SER A 466 2.59 41.83 36.71
N VAL A 467 1.43 42.09 37.32
CA VAL A 467 0.15 41.46 36.96
C VAL A 467 -0.28 41.88 35.55
N GLY A 468 -0.13 43.16 35.20
CA GLY A 468 -0.38 43.64 33.84
C GLY A 468 0.49 42.95 32.78
N LYS A 469 1.78 42.75 33.07
CA LYS A 469 2.70 41.99 32.21
C LYS A 469 2.30 40.51 32.11
N CYS A 470 1.93 39.88 33.22
CA CYS A 470 1.45 38.50 33.24
C CYS A 470 0.20 38.33 32.37
N TYR A 471 -0.75 39.26 32.48
CA TYR A 471 -1.96 39.26 31.66
C TYR A 471 -1.64 39.43 30.18
N GLY A 472 -0.77 40.38 29.80
CA GLY A 472 -0.36 40.57 28.41
C GLY A 472 0.26 39.32 27.80
N LEU A 473 1.21 38.70 28.50
CA LEU A 473 1.92 37.51 28.01
C LEU A 473 1.04 36.24 27.94
N LEU A 474 -0.01 36.14 28.76
CA LEU A 474 -1.00 35.05 28.68
C LEU A 474 -1.95 35.17 27.48
N PHE A 475 -2.06 36.36 26.86
CA PHE A 475 -2.91 36.58 25.69
C PHE A 475 -2.14 36.50 24.36
N GLU A 476 -0.82 36.68 24.38
CA GLU A 476 0.05 36.58 23.20
C GLU A 476 0.40 35.14 22.80
N HIS A 477 0.23 34.17 23.70
CA HIS A 477 0.57 32.75 23.54
C HIS A 477 -0.63 31.85 23.85
#